data_AF-A0ABD2BVA1-F1
#
_entry.id   AF-A0ABD2BVA1-F1
#
_cell.length_a   1.000
_cell.length_b   1.000
_cell.length_c   1.000
_cell.angle_alpha   90.00
_cell.angle_beta   90.00
_cell.angle_gamma   90.00
#
_symmetry.space_group_name_H-M   'P 1'
#
loop_
_entity.id
_entity.type
_entity.pdbx_description
1 polymer ?
#
loop_
_entity_poly.entity_id
_entity_poly.type
_entity_poly.pdbx_seq_one_letter_code
_entity_poly.pdbx_strand_id
1 'polypeptide(L)'
;MSDKESEEVSKVSGPVDNAWSLKIPTFKPEDNPHRLLEESSFATLFPKYREQYLKEHWPLVQKALDEYAVKAELDLVEGSMTVKTTRKTWDPYIVVKARDMIKLMSRSVPFEQAVRVLEDNIGSDIIKISSFVRNKEKFVKRRQRLIGPNGCTLKSIELLTNCYVLVQGQTVSALGPYKGLQQVRRIAEDTMKNIHPIYNIKALMIKRELAKDPKLKNENWERFLPKFNSKNVSKRKQPRKKKEKKPYTPFPPPQQESKLDKQLMSGEYFLKEEQKRAKKKKEQEARHEEAKKRRIERREQAFIPPEEKPVENNAKSTEINIDELKKKIRKGMKKHNAKT
;
A
#
# COMPACT_ATOMS: atom_id res chain seq x y z
N MET A 1 4.24 50.42 -26.80
CA MET A 1 3.19 50.57 -25.78
C MET A 1 3.49 49.50 -24.75
N SER A 2 4.47 49.77 -23.87
CA SER A 2 4.24 50.07 -22.43
C SER A 2 3.57 48.87 -21.78
N ASP A 3 4.26 48.02 -21.01
CA ASP A 3 4.78 48.37 -19.69
C ASP A 3 6.12 47.66 -19.37
N LYS A 4 7.20 48.43 -19.22
CA LYS A 4 8.37 48.05 -18.42
C LYS A 4 8.31 48.91 -17.16
N GLU A 5 7.39 48.58 -16.26
CA GLU A 5 7.49 49.07 -14.88
C GLU A 5 8.71 48.39 -14.26
N SER A 6 9.75 49.19 -14.05
CA SER A 6 10.85 48.86 -13.16
C SER A 6 10.27 48.63 -11.76
N GLU A 7 10.09 47.37 -11.36
CA GLU A 7 9.86 47.00 -9.97
C GLU A 7 11.11 47.42 -9.15
N GLU A 8 11.12 48.65 -8.65
CA GLU A 8 12.05 49.08 -7.61
C GLU A 8 11.73 48.28 -6.35
N VAL A 9 12.47 47.19 -6.13
CA VAL A 9 12.41 46.41 -4.89
C VAL A 9 12.90 47.32 -3.77
N SER A 10 11.97 47.86 -2.99
CA SER A 10 12.26 48.62 -1.78
C SER A 10 13.16 47.77 -0.87
N LYS A 11 14.39 48.23 -0.65
CA LYS A 11 15.33 47.60 0.28
C LYS A 11 14.78 47.79 1.69
N VAL A 12 13.96 46.84 2.16
CA VAL A 12 13.45 46.83 3.53
C VAL A 12 14.63 46.56 4.46
N SER A 13 15.10 47.59 5.17
CA SER A 13 16.28 47.52 6.05
C SER A 13 15.94 47.13 7.51
N GLY A 14 14.76 46.56 7.75
CA GLY A 14 14.27 46.19 9.09
C GLY A 14 13.76 44.75 9.19
N PRO A 15 13.51 44.22 10.41
CA PRO A 15 12.92 42.90 10.60
C PRO A 15 11.56 42.81 9.91
N VAL A 16 11.39 41.86 9.00
CA VAL A 16 10.13 41.63 8.29
C VAL A 16 9.37 40.53 9.01
N ASP A 17 8.16 40.83 9.49
CA ASP A 17 7.30 39.88 10.22
C ASP A 17 7.03 38.58 9.44
N ASN A 18 7.07 38.65 8.10
CA ASN A 18 6.96 37.49 7.23
C ASN A 18 8.02 37.52 6.12
N ALA A 19 9.18 36.91 6.39
CA ALA A 19 10.30 36.79 5.46
C ALA A 19 9.91 36.17 4.10
N TRP A 20 8.82 35.40 4.04
CA TRP A 20 8.33 34.74 2.82
C TRP A 20 7.45 35.63 1.93
N SER A 21 7.13 36.85 2.38
CA SER A 21 6.39 37.84 1.57
C SER A 21 7.30 38.71 0.71
N LEU A 22 8.62 38.65 0.94
CA LEU A 22 9.60 39.40 0.15
C LEU A 22 9.71 38.79 -1.25
N LYS A 23 9.46 39.61 -2.27
CA LYS A 23 9.76 39.24 -3.66
C LYS A 23 11.28 39.17 -3.81
N ILE A 24 11.79 38.00 -4.21
CA ILE A 24 13.20 37.81 -4.51
C ILE A 24 13.48 38.60 -5.80
N PRO A 25 14.52 39.46 -5.84
CA PRO A 25 14.87 40.19 -7.05
C PRO A 25 15.28 39.21 -8.15
N THR A 26 14.84 39.49 -9.38
CA THR A 26 15.25 38.71 -10.54
C THR A 26 16.74 38.91 -10.81
N PHE A 27 17.46 37.81 -11.01
CA PHE A 27 18.86 37.88 -11.40
C PHE A 27 18.94 38.50 -12.79
N LYS A 28 19.85 39.44 -13.02
CA LYS A 28 20.06 40.09 -14.32
C LYS A 28 21.43 39.75 -14.89
N PRO A 29 21.63 39.90 -16.21
CA PRO A 29 22.95 39.73 -16.83
C PRO A 29 24.04 40.62 -16.22
N GLU A 30 23.66 41.79 -15.69
CA GLU A 30 24.56 42.75 -15.04
C GLU A 30 25.11 42.26 -13.70
N ASP A 31 24.40 41.35 -13.02
CA ASP A 31 24.78 40.84 -11.69
C ASP A 31 25.92 39.82 -11.76
N ASN A 32 26.23 39.29 -12.94
CA ASN A 32 27.34 38.35 -13.16
C ASN A 32 28.35 38.88 -14.21
N PRO A 33 29.21 39.85 -13.84
CA PRO A 33 30.18 40.42 -14.78
C PRO A 33 31.28 39.44 -15.19
N HIS A 34 31.62 38.48 -14.33
CA HIS A 34 32.74 37.56 -14.55
C HIS A 34 32.36 36.27 -15.29
N ARG A 35 31.07 36.03 -15.53
CA ARG A 35 30.52 34.86 -16.25
C ARG A 35 30.90 33.52 -15.60
N LEU A 36 30.41 32.42 -16.15
CA LEU A 36 30.76 31.08 -15.68
C LEU A 36 32.11 30.63 -16.24
N LEU A 37 32.96 30.07 -15.37
CA LEU A 37 34.28 29.53 -15.73
C LEU A 37 34.18 28.11 -16.34
N GLU A 38 33.32 27.27 -15.76
CA GLU A 38 33.18 25.86 -16.11
C GLU A 38 31.85 25.57 -16.82
N GLU A 39 31.85 24.50 -17.62
CA GLU A 39 30.66 24.00 -18.29
C GLU A 39 29.90 23.02 -17.38
N SER A 40 28.61 23.25 -17.23
CA SER A 40 27.67 22.32 -16.59
C SER A 40 26.79 21.70 -17.66
N SER A 41 26.74 20.37 -17.69
CA SER A 41 25.97 19.59 -18.67
C SER A 41 25.05 18.62 -17.95
N PHE A 42 23.78 18.57 -18.36
CA PHE A 42 22.82 17.57 -17.90
C PHE A 42 22.16 16.88 -19.08
N ALA A 43 21.98 15.57 -18.96
CA ALA A 43 21.31 14.74 -19.95
C ALA A 43 20.12 14.00 -19.33
N THR A 44 19.05 13.84 -20.10
CA THR A 44 17.89 13.01 -19.74
C THR A 44 17.47 12.14 -20.92
N LEU A 45 17.28 10.85 -20.64
CA LEU A 45 16.74 9.91 -21.62
C LEU A 45 15.22 10.07 -21.72
N PHE A 46 14.67 9.93 -22.92
CA PHE A 46 13.23 9.93 -23.16
C PHE A 46 12.75 8.64 -23.83
N PRO A 47 11.49 8.24 -23.60
CA PRO A 47 10.93 7.06 -24.27
C PRO A 47 10.72 7.28 -25.77
N LYS A 48 10.91 6.23 -26.58
CA LYS A 48 10.76 6.28 -28.05
C LYS A 48 9.44 6.89 -28.54
N TYR A 49 8.32 6.64 -27.87
CA TYR A 49 7.02 7.21 -28.27
C TYR A 49 6.96 8.74 -28.17
N ARG A 50 7.88 9.37 -27.44
CA ARG A 50 7.93 10.81 -27.22
C ARG A 50 8.71 11.56 -28.29
N GLU A 51 9.50 10.82 -29.09
CA GLU A 51 10.43 11.33 -30.10
C GLU A 51 9.79 12.30 -31.09
N GLN A 52 8.65 11.92 -31.69
CA GLN A 52 7.99 12.72 -32.72
C GLN A 52 7.62 14.12 -32.21
N TYR A 53 7.00 14.20 -31.04
CA TYR A 53 6.67 15.49 -30.45
C TYR A 53 7.90 16.30 -30.09
N LEU A 54 8.94 15.66 -29.53
CA LEU A 54 10.16 16.36 -29.17
C LEU A 54 10.80 16.97 -30.41
N LYS A 55 10.86 16.23 -31.51
CA LYS A 55 11.36 16.73 -32.80
C LYS A 55 10.56 17.91 -33.32
N GLU A 56 9.23 17.86 -33.27
CA GLU A 56 8.35 18.93 -33.74
C GLU A 56 8.48 20.22 -32.91
N HIS A 57 8.62 20.10 -31.59
CA HIS A 57 8.66 21.25 -30.67
C HIS A 57 10.08 21.66 -30.23
N TRP A 58 11.12 20.94 -30.61
CA TRP A 58 12.51 21.24 -30.22
C TRP A 58 12.97 22.66 -30.57
N PRO A 59 12.63 23.23 -31.74
CA PRO A 59 13.01 24.60 -32.06
C PRO A 59 12.47 25.63 -31.05
N LEU A 60 11.32 25.36 -30.44
CA LEU A 60 10.75 26.22 -29.40
C LEU A 60 11.54 26.09 -28.09
N VAL A 61 12.00 24.89 -27.75
CA VAL A 61 12.88 24.63 -26.59
C VAL A 61 14.19 25.37 -26.73
N GLN A 62 14.81 25.32 -27.92
CA GLN A 62 16.04 26.04 -28.19
C GLN A 62 15.85 27.55 -28.03
N LYS A 63 14.81 28.13 -28.65
CA LYS A 63 14.49 29.55 -28.50
C LYS A 63 14.32 29.97 -27.02
N ALA A 64 13.56 29.20 -26.24
CA ALA A 64 13.33 29.52 -24.83
C ALA A 64 14.60 29.45 -23.97
N LEU A 65 15.52 28.52 -24.26
CA LEU A 65 16.78 28.37 -23.51
C LEU A 65 17.88 29.32 -24.02
N ASP A 66 17.84 29.71 -25.28
CA ASP A 66 18.77 30.66 -25.89
C ASP A 66 18.64 32.06 -25.26
N GLU A 67 17.44 32.45 -24.79
CA GLU A 67 17.21 33.68 -24.02
C GLU A 67 18.08 33.75 -22.75
N TYR A 68 18.38 32.59 -22.17
CA TYR A 68 19.26 32.45 -21.00
C TYR A 68 20.69 32.01 -21.36
N ALA A 69 21.01 31.99 -22.66
CA ALA A 69 22.27 31.50 -23.21
C ALA A 69 22.62 30.07 -22.76
N VAL A 70 21.63 29.18 -22.66
CA VAL A 70 21.78 27.75 -22.40
C VAL A 70 21.61 26.98 -23.69
N LYS A 71 22.59 26.14 -24.06
CA LYS A 71 22.53 25.34 -25.28
C LYS A 71 21.72 24.07 -25.02
N ALA A 72 20.80 23.74 -25.93
CA ALA A 72 20.01 22.50 -25.89
C ALA A 72 20.21 21.65 -27.15
N GLU A 73 20.56 20.38 -26.97
CA GLU A 73 20.77 19.41 -28.05
C GLU A 73 19.83 18.20 -27.88
N LEU A 74 19.25 17.73 -28.98
CA LEU A 74 18.37 16.55 -29.04
C LEU A 74 19.05 15.46 -29.86
N ASP A 75 19.30 14.32 -29.23
CA ASP A 75 19.80 13.13 -29.88
C ASP A 75 18.66 12.12 -30.08
N LEU A 76 18.32 11.86 -31.34
CA LEU A 76 17.28 10.90 -31.74
C LEU A 76 17.81 9.47 -31.82
N VAL A 77 19.13 9.27 -31.96
CA VAL A 77 19.74 7.95 -32.04
C VAL A 77 19.84 7.33 -30.65
N GLU A 78 20.38 8.09 -29.70
CA GLU A 78 20.42 7.66 -28.29
C GLU A 78 19.08 7.84 -27.57
N GLY A 79 18.21 8.72 -28.08
CA GLY A 79 16.96 9.07 -27.41
C GLY A 79 17.19 9.92 -26.16
N SER A 80 18.11 10.89 -26.24
CA SER A 80 18.53 11.73 -25.13
C SER A 80 18.35 13.23 -25.43
N MET A 81 18.03 14.00 -24.40
CA MET A 81 18.02 15.46 -24.43
C MET A 81 19.15 15.94 -23.54
N THR A 82 19.94 16.90 -24.03
CA THR A 82 21.04 17.48 -23.25
C THR A 82 20.93 18.99 -23.19
N VAL A 83 21.25 19.55 -22.02
CA VAL A 83 21.33 20.99 -21.78
C VAL A 83 22.70 21.32 -21.20
N LYS A 84 23.35 22.35 -21.75
CA LYS A 84 24.72 22.75 -21.42
C LYS A 84 24.79 24.25 -21.18
N THR A 85 25.51 24.67 -20.14
CA THR A 85 25.85 26.09 -19.98
C THR A 85 26.85 26.51 -21.04
N THR A 86 26.81 27.79 -21.39
CA THR A 86 27.78 28.39 -22.30
C THR A 86 28.57 29.47 -21.57
N ARG A 87 29.66 29.95 -22.17
CA ARG A 87 30.42 31.09 -21.64
C ARG A 87 29.57 32.36 -21.51
N LYS A 88 28.40 32.43 -22.16
CA LYS A 88 27.49 33.60 -22.12
C LYS A 88 26.35 33.43 -21.10
N THR A 89 26.22 32.27 -20.47
CA THR A 89 25.23 32.04 -19.43
C THR A 89 25.56 32.94 -18.23
N TRP A 90 24.60 33.78 -17.87
CA TRP A 90 24.75 34.75 -16.79
C TRP A 90 24.18 34.21 -15.48
N ASP A 91 23.01 33.58 -15.48
CA ASP A 91 22.41 32.94 -14.30
C ASP A 91 23.08 31.58 -14.01
N PRO A 92 23.71 31.38 -12.83
CA PRO A 92 24.30 30.09 -12.47
C PRO A 92 23.27 28.98 -12.22
N TYR A 93 22.03 29.31 -11.83
CA TYR A 93 21.01 28.33 -11.44
C TYR A 93 20.07 27.94 -12.59
N ILE A 94 20.03 28.71 -13.68
CA ILE A 94 19.13 28.42 -14.82
C ILE A 94 19.35 27.03 -15.42
N VAL A 95 20.58 26.50 -15.38
CA VAL A 95 20.90 25.15 -15.88
C VAL A 95 20.17 24.05 -15.10
N VAL A 96 19.92 24.27 -13.80
CA VAL A 96 19.13 23.37 -12.94
C VAL A 96 17.68 23.36 -13.39
N LYS A 97 17.12 24.53 -13.70
CA LYS A 97 15.74 24.65 -14.21
C LYS A 97 15.59 24.08 -15.61
N ALA A 98 16.57 24.31 -16.49
CA ALA A 98 16.62 23.72 -17.84
C ALA A 98 16.64 22.19 -17.78
N ARG A 99 17.44 21.61 -16.86
CA ARG A 99 17.43 20.18 -16.57
C ARG A 99 16.05 19.69 -16.14
N ASP A 100 15.38 20.42 -15.26
CA ASP A 100 14.06 20.03 -14.77
C ASP A 100 12.98 20.15 -15.85
N MET A 101 13.09 21.13 -16.75
CA MET A 101 12.27 21.26 -17.95
C MET A 101 12.41 20.03 -18.87
N ILE A 102 13.63 19.63 -19.24
CA ILE A 102 13.84 18.42 -20.08
C ILE A 102 13.38 17.14 -19.38
N LYS A 103 13.50 17.05 -18.03
CA LYS A 103 12.93 15.95 -17.26
C LYS A 103 11.40 15.92 -17.36
N LEU A 104 10.72 17.05 -17.25
CA LEU A 104 9.26 17.11 -17.41
C LEU A 104 8.82 16.71 -18.82
N MET A 105 9.51 17.19 -19.86
CA MET A 105 9.21 16.83 -21.24
C MET A 105 9.40 15.32 -21.51
N SER A 106 10.40 14.69 -20.88
CA SER A 106 10.59 13.24 -20.91
C SER A 106 9.43 12.45 -20.28
N ARG A 107 8.69 13.09 -19.35
CA ARG A 107 7.47 12.56 -18.70
C ARG A 107 6.19 13.05 -19.38
N SER A 108 6.28 13.34 -20.67
CA SER A 108 5.18 13.74 -21.55
C SER A 108 4.41 14.99 -21.12
N VAL A 109 5.03 15.86 -20.33
CA VAL A 109 4.49 17.22 -20.13
C VAL A 109 4.63 18.00 -21.43
N PRO A 110 3.58 18.71 -21.89
CA PRO A 110 3.66 19.58 -23.06
C PRO A 110 4.66 20.73 -22.85
N PHE A 111 5.28 21.19 -23.94
CA PHE A 111 6.25 22.28 -23.94
C PHE A 111 5.70 23.54 -23.26
N GLU A 112 4.48 23.97 -23.62
CA GLU A 112 3.82 25.17 -23.07
C GLU A 112 3.75 25.18 -21.53
N GLN A 113 3.59 24.01 -20.92
CA GLN A 113 3.61 23.89 -19.47
C GLN A 113 5.05 23.76 -18.96
N ALA A 114 5.90 22.97 -19.61
CA ALA A 114 7.26 22.72 -19.14
C ALA A 114 8.13 24.00 -19.07
N VAL A 115 7.96 24.95 -20.00
CA VAL A 115 8.72 26.22 -20.03
C VAL A 115 8.52 27.04 -18.77
N ARG A 116 7.36 26.94 -18.12
CA ARG A 116 7.04 27.69 -16.90
C ARG A 116 7.99 27.36 -15.74
N VAL A 117 8.71 26.23 -15.76
CA VAL A 117 9.75 25.91 -14.76
C VAL A 117 10.91 26.91 -14.77
N LEU A 118 11.13 27.62 -15.88
CA LEU A 118 12.20 28.61 -15.98
C LEU A 118 11.95 29.83 -15.06
N GLU A 119 10.69 30.11 -14.73
CA GLU A 119 10.30 31.18 -13.80
C GLU A 119 10.69 30.84 -12.34
N ASP A 120 11.17 31.80 -11.56
CA ASP A 120 11.67 31.58 -10.19
C ASP A 120 10.64 31.02 -9.20
N ASN A 121 9.38 31.43 -9.35
CA ASN A 121 8.30 31.06 -8.42
C ASN A 121 7.70 29.67 -8.70
N ILE A 122 8.09 29.03 -9.80
CA ILE A 122 7.53 27.78 -10.27
C ILE A 122 8.57 26.67 -10.15
N GLY A 123 8.23 25.66 -9.37
CA GLY A 123 9.02 24.43 -9.26
C GLY A 123 8.41 23.30 -10.08
N SER A 124 9.18 22.23 -10.23
CA SER A 124 8.70 20.95 -10.74
C SER A 124 8.86 19.86 -9.68
N ASP A 125 7.96 18.87 -9.69
CA ASP A 125 8.07 17.70 -8.84
C ASP A 125 7.65 16.42 -9.57
N ILE A 126 8.49 15.39 -9.53
CA ILE A 126 8.23 14.08 -10.15
C ILE A 126 8.06 13.04 -9.04
N ILE A 127 6.81 12.74 -8.71
CA ILE A 127 6.44 11.85 -7.62
C ILE A 127 6.39 10.41 -8.13
N LYS A 128 7.25 9.56 -7.59
CA LYS A 128 7.25 8.12 -7.90
C LYS A 128 6.15 7.40 -7.14
N ILE A 129 5.14 6.89 -7.85
CA ILE A 129 3.99 6.20 -7.24
C ILE A 129 4.07 4.67 -7.30
N SER A 130 5.03 4.10 -8.05
CA SER A 130 5.10 2.64 -8.26
C SER A 130 5.45 1.81 -7.03
N SER A 131 6.23 2.36 -6.09
CA SER A 131 6.69 1.61 -4.91
C SER A 131 5.61 1.39 -3.85
N PHE A 132 4.48 2.12 -3.91
CA PHE A 132 3.48 2.09 -2.86
C PHE A 132 2.57 0.85 -2.89
N VAL A 133 2.37 0.23 -4.04
CA VAL A 133 1.39 -0.84 -4.21
C VAL A 133 2.00 -2.02 -4.96
N ARG A 134 2.09 -3.18 -4.29
CA ARG A 134 2.66 -4.41 -4.86
C ARG A 134 1.81 -4.99 -6.00
N ASN A 135 0.48 -4.97 -5.83
CA ASN A 135 -0.43 -5.58 -6.82
C ASN A 135 -0.74 -4.60 -7.95
N LYS A 136 -0.43 -4.99 -9.20
CA LYS A 136 -0.64 -4.18 -10.40
C LYS A 136 -2.10 -3.70 -10.56
N GLU A 137 -3.08 -4.56 -10.33
CA GLU A 137 -4.50 -4.17 -10.44
C GLU A 137 -4.90 -3.09 -9.43
N LYS A 138 -4.44 -3.24 -8.17
CA LYS A 138 -4.70 -2.25 -7.12
C LYS A 138 -4.01 -0.93 -7.46
N PHE A 139 -2.80 -0.99 -8.02
CA PHE A 139 -2.06 0.18 -8.49
C PHE A 139 -2.84 0.93 -9.58
N VAL A 140 -3.30 0.23 -10.62
CA VAL A 140 -4.10 0.83 -11.70
C VAL A 140 -5.39 1.45 -11.17
N LYS A 141 -6.12 0.76 -10.27
CA LYS A 141 -7.34 1.30 -9.64
C LYS A 141 -7.07 2.55 -8.79
N ARG A 142 -5.98 2.58 -8.01
CA ARG A 142 -5.62 3.76 -7.18
C ARG A 142 -5.08 4.92 -8.03
N ARG A 143 -4.32 4.64 -9.09
CA ARG A 143 -3.89 5.65 -10.06
C ARG A 143 -5.09 6.26 -10.80
N GLN A 144 -6.02 5.43 -11.26
CA GLN A 144 -7.25 5.92 -11.91
C GLN A 144 -8.10 6.76 -10.95
N ARG A 145 -8.14 6.38 -9.66
CA ARG A 145 -8.81 7.17 -8.62
C ARG A 145 -8.21 8.58 -8.45
N LEU A 146 -6.89 8.73 -8.64
CA LEU A 146 -6.23 10.04 -8.59
C LEU A 146 -6.67 10.95 -9.75
N ILE A 147 -6.89 10.37 -10.94
CA ILE A 147 -7.44 11.08 -12.11
C ILE A 147 -8.92 11.42 -11.87
N GLY A 148 -9.66 10.44 -11.36
CA GLY A 148 -11.10 10.52 -11.14
C GLY A 148 -11.91 10.26 -12.42
N PRO A 149 -13.25 10.22 -12.31
CA PRO A 149 -14.13 10.16 -13.48
C PRO A 149 -13.96 11.43 -14.32
N ASN A 150 -13.83 11.29 -15.63
CA ASN A 150 -13.64 12.40 -16.59
C ASN A 150 -12.51 13.38 -16.24
N GLY A 151 -11.53 12.98 -15.41
CA GLY A 151 -10.46 13.87 -14.95
C GLY A 151 -10.89 14.94 -13.94
N CYS A 152 -12.12 14.89 -13.40
CA CYS A 152 -12.63 15.94 -12.50
C CYS A 152 -11.83 16.06 -11.20
N THR A 153 -11.33 14.93 -10.67
CA THR A 153 -10.52 14.93 -9.43
C THR A 153 -9.16 15.57 -9.68
N LEU A 154 -8.51 15.23 -10.80
CA LEU A 154 -7.26 15.84 -11.21
C LEU A 154 -7.43 17.34 -11.45
N LYS A 155 -8.49 17.75 -12.17
CA LYS A 155 -8.74 19.17 -12.42
C LYS A 155 -9.00 19.97 -11.15
N SER A 156 -9.68 19.36 -10.18
CA SER A 156 -9.91 19.97 -8.87
C SER A 156 -8.60 20.16 -8.09
N ILE A 157 -7.67 19.21 -8.17
CA ILE A 157 -6.33 19.33 -7.57
C ILE A 157 -5.58 20.48 -8.24
N GLU A 158 -5.61 20.59 -9.57
CA GLU A 158 -4.95 21.67 -10.30
C GLU A 158 -5.46 23.05 -9.87
N LEU A 159 -6.78 23.25 -9.83
CA LEU A 159 -7.40 24.52 -9.47
C LEU A 159 -7.16 24.92 -8.00
N LEU A 160 -7.14 23.95 -7.09
CA LEU A 160 -6.92 24.24 -5.67
C LEU A 160 -5.46 24.57 -5.36
N THR A 161 -4.53 23.89 -6.02
CA THR A 161 -3.08 23.99 -5.76
C THR A 161 -2.37 24.96 -6.70
N ASN A 162 -3.07 25.49 -7.71
CA ASN A 162 -2.50 26.27 -8.83
C ASN A 162 -1.33 25.54 -9.53
N CYS A 163 -1.36 24.22 -9.53
CA CYS A 163 -0.36 23.38 -10.17
C CYS A 163 -0.94 22.74 -11.43
N TYR A 164 -0.10 22.48 -12.42
CA TYR A 164 -0.39 21.55 -13.49
C TYR A 164 0.02 20.14 -13.03
N VAL A 165 -0.85 19.14 -13.20
CA VAL A 165 -0.60 17.78 -12.70
C VAL A 165 -0.85 16.77 -13.82
N LEU A 166 0.16 15.98 -14.14
CA LEU A 166 0.08 14.93 -15.14
C LEU A 166 0.35 13.57 -14.50
N VAL A 167 -0.64 12.68 -14.60
CA VAL A 167 -0.55 11.31 -14.08
C VAL A 167 -0.24 10.37 -15.24
N GLN A 168 1.01 9.89 -15.33
CA GLN A 168 1.41 8.97 -16.41
C GLN A 168 2.25 7.81 -15.89
N GLY A 169 1.87 6.60 -16.32
CA GLY A 169 2.63 5.39 -16.03
C GLY A 169 2.77 5.14 -14.54
N GLN A 170 4.00 5.25 -14.04
CA GLN A 170 4.42 4.97 -12.67
C GLN A 170 4.76 6.22 -11.86
N THR A 171 4.58 7.41 -12.44
CA THR A 171 4.89 8.69 -11.80
C THR A 171 3.76 9.69 -11.96
N VAL A 172 3.74 10.66 -11.06
CA VAL A 172 2.87 11.84 -11.17
C VAL A 172 3.81 13.03 -11.27
N SER A 173 3.77 13.73 -12.41
CA SER A 173 4.51 14.96 -12.62
C SER A 173 3.63 16.13 -12.19
N ALA A 174 4.20 17.05 -11.42
CA ALA A 174 3.53 18.26 -10.98
C ALA A 174 4.42 19.47 -11.27
N LEU A 175 3.79 20.59 -11.58
CA LEU A 175 4.43 21.85 -11.93
C LEU A 175 3.64 22.99 -11.27
N GLY A 176 4.30 23.91 -10.57
CA GLY A 176 3.61 25.04 -9.97
C GLY A 176 4.33 25.61 -8.76
N PRO A 177 3.65 26.41 -7.92
CA PRO A 177 4.24 27.00 -6.75
C PRO A 177 4.61 25.93 -5.70
N TYR A 178 5.71 26.15 -4.96
CA TYR A 178 6.24 25.19 -3.98
C TYR A 178 5.22 24.71 -2.94
N LYS A 179 4.36 25.61 -2.42
CA LYS A 179 3.27 25.24 -1.50
C LYS A 179 2.27 24.28 -2.15
N GLY A 180 1.95 24.52 -3.43
CA GLY A 180 1.06 23.65 -4.22
C GLY A 180 1.70 22.29 -4.47
N LEU A 181 2.98 22.24 -4.85
CA LEU A 181 3.72 20.99 -5.07
C LEU A 181 3.73 20.09 -3.84
N GLN A 182 3.97 20.66 -2.65
CA GLN A 182 3.91 19.92 -1.38
C GLN A 182 2.52 19.30 -1.14
N GLN A 183 1.46 20.05 -1.45
CA GLN A 183 0.08 19.56 -1.32
C GLN A 183 -0.21 18.43 -2.32
N VAL A 184 0.20 18.59 -3.60
CA VAL A 184 0.03 17.57 -4.64
C VAL A 184 0.79 16.29 -4.27
N ARG A 185 2.03 16.41 -3.80
CA ARG A 185 2.83 15.28 -3.31
C ARG A 185 2.11 14.51 -2.21
N ARG A 186 1.63 15.22 -1.19
CA ARG A 186 0.85 14.60 -0.11
C ARG A 186 -0.39 13.89 -0.63
N ILE A 187 -1.15 14.53 -1.54
CA ILE A 187 -2.35 13.92 -2.13
C ILE A 187 -2.02 12.64 -2.90
N ALA A 188 -0.98 12.66 -3.73
CA ALA A 188 -0.56 11.52 -4.53
C ALA A 188 -0.13 10.34 -3.64
N GLU A 189 0.70 10.61 -2.63
CA GLU A 189 1.17 9.59 -1.68
C GLU A 189 0.02 9.00 -0.85
N ASP A 190 -0.86 9.84 -0.30
CA ASP A 190 -2.01 9.41 0.50
C ASP A 190 -2.99 8.57 -0.33
N THR A 191 -3.21 8.96 -1.59
CA THR A 191 -4.05 8.21 -2.54
C THR A 191 -3.50 6.81 -2.77
N MET A 192 -2.18 6.69 -2.88
CA MET A 192 -1.50 5.40 -3.00
C MET A 192 -1.51 4.61 -1.69
N LYS A 193 -1.55 5.26 -0.54
CA LYS A 193 -1.74 4.67 0.81
C LYS A 193 -3.19 4.31 1.15
N ASN A 194 -4.09 4.27 0.15
CA ASN A 194 -5.51 3.90 0.27
C ASN A 194 -6.44 4.96 0.87
N ILE A 195 -5.99 6.19 1.05
CA ILE A 195 -6.87 7.31 1.39
C ILE A 195 -7.52 7.80 0.08
N HIS A 196 -8.77 8.24 0.08
CA HIS A 196 -9.39 8.75 -1.15
C HIS A 196 -9.00 10.23 -1.38
N PRO A 197 -8.59 10.65 -2.60
CA PRO A 197 -8.14 12.02 -2.86
C PRO A 197 -9.20 13.08 -2.52
N ILE A 198 -10.48 12.74 -2.62
CA ILE A 198 -11.60 13.61 -2.25
C ILE A 198 -11.50 14.15 -0.80
N TYR A 199 -10.93 13.38 0.13
CA TYR A 199 -10.77 13.85 1.52
C TYR A 199 -9.74 14.98 1.60
N ASN A 200 -8.62 14.83 0.87
CA ASN A 200 -7.60 15.86 0.81
C ASN A 200 -8.09 17.08 0.02
N ILE A 201 -8.88 16.90 -1.05
CA ILE A 201 -9.53 17.99 -1.78
C ILE A 201 -10.47 18.78 -0.85
N LYS A 202 -11.35 18.11 -0.12
CA LYS A 202 -12.23 18.77 0.87
C LYS A 202 -11.44 19.50 1.95
N ALA A 203 -10.38 18.88 2.46
CA ALA A 203 -9.50 19.52 3.42
C ALA A 203 -8.82 20.77 2.85
N LEU A 204 -8.37 20.75 1.58
CA LEU A 204 -7.80 21.91 0.92
C LEU A 204 -8.83 23.03 0.69
N MET A 205 -10.06 22.69 0.30
CA MET A 205 -11.15 23.67 0.17
C MET A 205 -11.39 24.38 1.50
N ILE A 206 -11.52 23.62 2.59
CA ILE A 206 -11.73 24.19 3.93
C ILE A 206 -10.53 25.04 4.35
N LYS A 207 -9.29 24.58 4.14
CA LYS A 207 -8.09 25.38 4.44
C LYS A 207 -8.04 26.69 3.66
N ARG A 208 -8.48 26.68 2.39
CA ARG A 208 -8.49 27.87 1.54
C ARG A 208 -9.53 28.88 2.01
N GLU A 209 -10.70 28.44 2.49
CA GLU A 209 -11.69 29.33 3.11
C GLU A 209 -11.20 29.87 4.47
N LEU A 210 -10.69 29.00 5.35
CA LEU A 210 -10.14 29.42 6.65
C LEU A 210 -8.96 30.38 6.54
N ALA A 211 -8.14 30.26 5.49
CA ALA A 211 -7.02 31.16 5.25
C ALA A 211 -7.44 32.59 4.87
N LYS A 212 -8.67 32.79 4.38
CA LYS A 212 -9.21 34.13 4.08
C LYS A 212 -9.54 34.89 5.36
N ASP A 213 -9.92 34.18 6.42
CA ASP A 213 -10.30 34.79 7.69
C ASP A 213 -9.06 35.27 8.48
N PRO A 214 -8.92 36.58 8.74
CA PRO A 214 -7.73 37.10 9.43
C PRO A 214 -7.64 36.67 10.90
N LYS A 215 -8.77 36.41 11.55
CA LYS A 215 -8.85 36.04 12.98
C LYS A 215 -8.24 34.68 13.29
N LEU A 216 -8.35 33.72 12.35
CA LEU A 216 -7.94 32.33 12.56
C LEU A 216 -6.51 32.03 12.08
N LYS A 217 -5.76 33.00 11.55
CA LYS A 217 -4.44 32.78 10.94
C LYS A 217 -3.41 32.13 11.88
N ASN A 218 -3.46 32.45 13.16
CA ASN A 218 -2.50 31.98 14.17
C ASN A 218 -3.01 30.77 14.97
N GLU A 219 -4.24 30.32 14.72
CA GLU A 219 -4.84 29.19 15.43
C GLU A 219 -4.65 27.87 14.66
N ASN A 220 -4.64 26.75 15.39
CA ASN A 220 -4.58 25.43 14.77
C ASN A 220 -5.94 25.06 14.14
N TRP A 221 -5.96 24.82 12.83
CA TRP A 221 -7.18 24.48 12.07
C TRP A 221 -7.62 23.01 12.15
N GLU A 222 -6.92 22.14 12.87
CA GLU A 222 -7.27 20.71 12.97
C GLU A 222 -8.70 20.42 13.44
N ARG A 223 -9.30 21.32 14.21
CA ARG A 223 -10.70 21.20 14.68
C ARG A 223 -11.70 21.27 13.53
N PHE A 224 -11.40 22.06 12.50
CA PHE A 224 -12.29 22.28 11.35
C PHE A 224 -12.06 21.27 10.23
N LEU A 225 -10.94 20.55 10.26
CA LEU A 225 -10.60 19.59 9.23
C LEU A 225 -11.35 18.26 9.42
N PRO A 226 -11.99 17.72 8.38
CA PRO A 226 -12.66 16.42 8.45
C PRO A 226 -11.66 15.31 8.77
N LYS A 227 -11.79 14.66 9.93
CA LYS A 227 -10.98 13.50 10.31
C LYS A 227 -11.62 12.23 9.78
N PHE A 228 -11.14 11.72 8.65
CA PHE A 228 -11.63 10.46 8.10
C PHE A 228 -10.82 9.28 8.65
N ASN A 229 -11.18 8.84 9.84
CA ASN A 229 -10.58 7.63 10.42
C ASN A 229 -11.15 6.40 9.70
N SER A 230 -10.26 5.52 9.22
CA SER A 230 -10.70 4.18 8.82
C SER A 230 -11.31 3.53 10.04
N LYS A 231 -12.63 3.31 10.03
CA LYS A 231 -13.30 2.54 11.07
C LYS A 231 -12.79 1.10 10.95
N ASN A 232 -11.70 0.78 11.63
CA ASN A 232 -11.22 -0.59 11.80
C ASN A 232 -12.15 -1.28 12.81
N VAL A 233 -13.43 -1.43 12.43
CA VAL A 233 -14.41 -2.20 13.21
C VAL A 233 -14.14 -3.69 12.96
N SER A 234 -12.90 -4.14 13.15
CA SER A 234 -12.65 -5.57 13.26
C SER A 234 -13.05 -6.01 14.67
N LYS A 235 -14.34 -5.86 15.00
CA LYS A 235 -15.00 -6.60 16.09
C LYS A 235 -15.17 -8.08 15.70
N ARG A 236 -14.35 -8.60 14.79
CA ARG A 236 -14.36 -10.01 14.45
C ARG A 236 -13.71 -10.74 15.62
N LYS A 237 -14.53 -11.24 16.53
CA LYS A 237 -14.10 -12.17 17.57
C LYS A 237 -13.33 -13.28 16.87
N GLN A 238 -12.08 -13.50 17.30
CA GLN A 238 -11.31 -14.61 16.77
C GLN A 238 -12.08 -15.91 17.04
N PRO A 239 -12.15 -16.84 16.07
CA PRO A 239 -12.85 -18.09 16.30
C PRO A 239 -12.23 -18.80 17.50
N ARG A 240 -13.08 -19.27 18.45
CA ARG A 240 -12.63 -20.01 19.64
C ARG A 240 -11.76 -21.22 19.30
N LYS A 241 -11.95 -21.80 18.11
CA LYS A 241 -11.11 -22.85 17.54
C LYS A 241 -10.32 -22.29 16.36
N LYS A 242 -9.09 -21.85 16.61
CA LYS A 242 -8.12 -21.61 15.54
C LYS A 242 -7.54 -22.95 15.13
N LYS A 243 -7.73 -23.35 13.87
CA LYS A 243 -7.01 -24.50 13.31
C LYS A 243 -5.54 -24.08 13.18
N GLU A 244 -4.66 -24.72 13.94
CA GLU A 244 -3.22 -24.56 13.74
C GLU A 244 -2.86 -25.05 12.33
N LYS A 245 -2.01 -24.29 11.64
CA LYS A 245 -1.53 -24.70 10.31
C LYS A 245 -0.54 -25.85 10.50
N LYS A 246 -0.72 -26.94 9.75
CA LYS A 246 0.25 -28.03 9.72
C LYS A 246 1.62 -27.51 9.25
N PRO A 247 2.74 -28.05 9.75
CA PRO A 247 4.07 -27.69 9.27
C PRO A 247 4.18 -27.92 7.76
N TYR A 248 4.92 -27.04 7.07
CA TYR A 248 5.12 -27.16 5.62
C TYR A 248 5.92 -28.42 5.32
N THR A 249 5.33 -29.33 4.56
CA THR A 249 6.01 -30.51 4.01
C THR A 249 6.22 -30.27 2.50
N PRO A 250 7.46 -30.38 1.99
CA PRO A 250 7.70 -30.21 0.55
C PRO A 250 7.12 -31.37 -0.27
N PHE A 251 6.86 -32.52 0.36
CA PHE A 251 6.24 -33.67 -0.27
C PHE A 251 4.71 -33.52 -0.27
N PRO A 252 4.05 -33.75 -1.43
CA PRO A 252 2.60 -33.80 -1.47
C PRO A 252 2.09 -35.02 -0.69
N PRO A 253 0.89 -34.95 -0.10
CA PRO A 253 0.27 -36.14 0.47
C PRO A 253 -0.01 -37.18 -0.61
N PRO A 254 -0.02 -38.49 -0.27
CA PRO A 254 -0.39 -39.52 -1.23
C PRO A 254 -1.79 -39.26 -1.79
N GLN A 255 -1.97 -39.55 -3.08
CA GLN A 255 -3.29 -39.45 -3.71
C GLN A 255 -4.24 -40.46 -3.06
N GLN A 256 -5.53 -40.12 -2.98
CA GLN A 256 -6.52 -41.09 -2.51
C GLN A 256 -6.66 -42.19 -3.55
N GLU A 257 -6.41 -43.42 -3.15
CA GLU A 257 -6.56 -44.60 -4.00
C GLU A 257 -7.97 -44.72 -4.55
N SER A 258 -8.06 -45.08 -5.83
CA SER A 258 -9.36 -45.31 -6.48
C SER A 258 -10.05 -46.54 -5.87
N LYS A 259 -11.37 -46.67 -6.09
CA LYS A 259 -12.09 -47.89 -5.70
C LYS A 259 -11.47 -49.14 -6.34
N LEU A 260 -10.98 -49.02 -7.57
CA LEU A 260 -10.29 -50.09 -8.28
C LEU A 260 -8.97 -50.44 -7.60
N ASP A 261 -8.15 -49.46 -7.24
CA ASP A 261 -6.87 -49.69 -6.56
C ASP A 261 -7.08 -50.34 -5.18
N LYS A 262 -8.11 -49.91 -4.45
CA LYS A 262 -8.50 -50.56 -3.18
C LYS A 262 -8.93 -52.01 -3.38
N GLN A 263 -9.68 -52.29 -4.45
CA GLN A 263 -10.11 -53.65 -4.79
C GLN A 263 -8.95 -54.51 -5.31
N LEU A 264 -7.99 -53.91 -6.03
CA LEU A 264 -6.77 -54.57 -6.50
C LEU A 264 -5.87 -54.92 -5.30
N MET A 265 -5.66 -53.99 -4.37
CA MET A 265 -4.92 -54.23 -3.12
C MET A 265 -5.60 -55.23 -2.19
N SER A 266 -6.94 -55.19 -2.05
CA SER A 266 -7.66 -56.18 -1.23
C SER A 266 -7.74 -57.57 -1.87
N GLY A 267 -7.37 -57.68 -3.15
CA GLY A 267 -7.52 -58.90 -3.95
C GLY A 267 -8.98 -59.22 -4.31
N GLU A 268 -9.94 -58.42 -3.86
CA GLU A 268 -11.36 -58.59 -4.19
C GLU A 268 -11.66 -58.35 -5.66
N TYR A 269 -10.82 -57.57 -6.35
CA TYR A 269 -10.98 -57.33 -7.78
C TYR A 269 -10.92 -58.64 -8.59
N PHE A 270 -10.03 -59.55 -8.21
CA PHE A 270 -9.80 -60.81 -8.92
C PHE A 270 -10.84 -61.91 -8.60
N LEU A 271 -11.63 -61.76 -7.53
CA LEU A 271 -12.65 -62.73 -7.15
C LEU A 271 -13.90 -62.60 -8.03
N LYS A 272 -14.35 -63.74 -8.58
CA LYS A 272 -15.64 -63.83 -9.28
C LYS A 272 -16.81 -63.58 -8.31
N GLU A 273 -17.97 -63.15 -8.81
CA GLU A 273 -19.13 -62.86 -7.95
C GLU A 273 -19.56 -64.04 -7.09
N GLU A 274 -19.51 -65.27 -7.62
CA GLU A 274 -19.83 -66.49 -6.90
C GLU A 274 -18.89 -66.71 -5.70
N GLN A 275 -17.59 -66.49 -5.90
CA GLN A 275 -16.58 -66.61 -4.86
C GLN A 275 -16.76 -65.53 -3.79
N LYS A 276 -17.13 -64.31 -4.18
CA LYS A 276 -17.49 -63.22 -3.24
C LYS A 276 -18.70 -63.59 -2.40
N ARG A 277 -19.76 -64.14 -3.02
CA ARG A 277 -20.98 -64.59 -2.32
C ARG A 277 -20.68 -65.74 -1.35
N ALA A 278 -19.89 -66.72 -1.77
CA ALA A 278 -19.48 -67.84 -0.91
C ALA A 278 -18.65 -67.38 0.30
N LYS A 279 -17.70 -66.45 0.09
CA LYS A 279 -16.89 -65.87 1.17
C LYS A 279 -17.75 -65.08 2.16
N LYS A 280 -18.70 -64.28 1.66
CA LYS A 280 -19.68 -63.55 2.48
C LYS A 280 -20.59 -64.47 3.29
N LYS A 281 -21.03 -65.59 2.72
CA LYS A 281 -21.85 -66.59 3.42
C LYS A 281 -21.05 -67.26 4.55
N LYS A 282 -19.81 -67.68 4.29
CA LYS A 282 -18.92 -68.22 5.32
C LYS A 282 -18.66 -67.23 6.46
N GLU A 283 -18.47 -65.95 6.15
CA GLU A 283 -18.29 -64.90 7.15
C GLU A 283 -19.55 -64.71 8.01
N GLN A 284 -20.74 -64.76 7.40
CA GLN A 284 -22.01 -64.73 8.13
C GLN A 284 -22.19 -65.95 9.03
N GLU A 285 -21.91 -67.15 8.54
CA GLU A 285 -21.98 -68.40 9.30
C GLU A 285 -21.03 -68.35 10.51
N ALA A 286 -19.78 -67.93 10.32
CA ALA A 286 -18.82 -67.75 11.41
C ALA A 286 -19.29 -66.72 12.45
N ARG A 287 -19.85 -65.59 12.01
CA ARG A 287 -20.44 -64.58 12.91
C ARG A 287 -21.63 -65.13 13.71
N HIS A 288 -22.45 -65.97 13.09
CA HIS A 288 -23.57 -66.63 13.76
C HIS A 288 -23.09 -67.67 14.79
N GLU A 289 -22.03 -68.41 14.48
CA GLU A 289 -21.40 -69.34 15.43
C GLU A 289 -20.79 -68.62 16.63
N GLU A 290 -20.07 -67.52 16.41
CA GLU A 290 -19.51 -66.71 17.51
C GLU A 290 -20.62 -66.12 18.38
N ALA A 291 -21.70 -65.61 17.77
CA ALA A 291 -22.85 -65.12 18.51
C ALA A 291 -23.56 -66.22 19.31
N LYS A 292 -23.64 -67.45 18.77
CA LYS A 292 -24.14 -68.63 19.51
C LYS A 292 -23.24 -68.95 20.70
N LYS A 293 -21.91 -68.97 20.52
CA LYS A 293 -20.94 -69.18 21.61
C LYS A 293 -21.08 -68.14 22.70
N ARG A 294 -21.09 -66.84 22.35
CA ARG A 294 -21.31 -65.74 23.32
C ARG A 294 -22.66 -65.87 24.04
N ARG A 295 -23.70 -66.34 23.36
CA ARG A 295 -25.03 -66.56 23.96
C ARG A 295 -25.03 -67.75 24.92
N ILE A 296 -24.29 -68.81 24.60
CA ILE A 296 -24.09 -69.98 25.46
C ILE A 296 -23.26 -69.58 26.68
N GLU A 297 -22.12 -68.93 26.50
CA GLU A 297 -21.28 -68.40 27.60
C GLU A 297 -22.08 -67.47 28.52
N ARG A 298 -22.87 -66.56 27.96
CA ARG A 298 -23.75 -65.68 28.75
C ARG A 298 -24.83 -66.46 29.52
N ARG A 299 -25.31 -67.58 28.98
CA ARG A 299 -26.31 -68.45 29.62
C ARG A 299 -25.67 -69.31 30.72
N GLU A 300 -24.46 -69.81 30.49
CA GLU A 300 -23.66 -70.57 31.47
C GLU A 300 -23.22 -69.68 32.64
N GLN A 301 -22.83 -68.43 32.37
CA GLN A 301 -22.54 -67.43 33.41
C GLN A 301 -23.75 -67.15 34.32
N ALA A 302 -24.98 -67.30 33.84
CA ALA A 302 -26.18 -67.14 34.65
C ALA A 302 -26.49 -68.38 35.52
N PHE A 303 -25.88 -69.54 35.23
CA PHE A 303 -26.03 -70.80 35.98
C PHE A 303 -24.93 -71.01 37.02
N ILE A 304 -23.85 -70.22 36.99
CA ILE A 304 -22.84 -70.18 38.04
C ILE A 304 -23.37 -69.26 39.14
N PRO A 305 -23.59 -69.76 40.38
CA PRO A 305 -23.95 -68.91 41.50
C PRO A 305 -22.87 -67.82 41.68
N PRO A 306 -23.26 -66.55 41.85
CA PRO A 306 -22.28 -65.50 42.10
C PRO A 306 -21.50 -65.85 43.38
N GLU A 307 -20.17 -65.71 43.34
CA GLU A 307 -19.35 -65.89 44.53
C GLU A 307 -19.81 -64.90 45.61
N GLU A 308 -20.34 -65.45 46.71
CA GLU A 308 -20.70 -64.66 47.88
C GLU A 308 -19.42 -64.06 48.46
N LYS A 309 -19.36 -62.72 48.48
CA LYS A 309 -18.30 -62.04 49.21
C LYS A 309 -18.42 -62.44 50.68
N PRO A 310 -17.33 -62.84 51.36
CA PRO A 310 -17.38 -63.11 52.78
C PRO A 310 -17.94 -61.88 53.49
N VAL A 311 -18.94 -62.09 54.34
CA VAL A 311 -19.51 -61.04 55.19
C VAL A 311 -18.42 -60.59 56.15
N GLU A 312 -17.78 -59.46 55.86
CA GLU A 312 -16.97 -58.76 56.85
C GLU A 312 -17.92 -58.28 57.95
N ASN A 313 -17.83 -58.90 59.12
CA ASN A 313 -18.46 -58.43 60.34
C ASN A 313 -17.89 -57.05 60.66
N ASN A 314 -18.62 -55.99 60.28
CA ASN A 314 -18.34 -54.62 60.64
C ASN A 314 -18.57 -54.41 62.15
N ALA A 315 -17.57 -54.75 62.97
CA ALA A 315 -17.39 -54.15 64.27
C ALA A 315 -17.02 -52.68 64.06
N LYS A 316 -17.93 -51.78 64.46
CA LYS A 316 -17.73 -50.33 64.44
C LYS A 316 -16.49 -49.95 65.27
N SER A 317 -15.43 -49.49 64.61
CA SER A 317 -14.49 -48.53 65.20
C SER A 317 -14.71 -47.18 64.51
N THR A 318 -15.36 -46.26 65.21
CA THR A 318 -15.50 -44.86 64.80
C THR A 318 -14.17 -44.14 64.96
N GLU A 319 -13.34 -44.15 63.93
CA GLU A 319 -12.29 -43.15 63.74
C GLU A 319 -12.55 -42.40 62.43
N ILE A 320 -13.09 -41.19 62.56
CA ILE A 320 -13.26 -40.28 61.44
C ILE A 320 -11.90 -39.68 61.12
N ASN A 321 -11.34 -40.02 59.95
CA ASN A 321 -10.03 -39.54 59.53
C ASN A 321 -10.11 -38.07 59.01
N ILE A 322 -9.89 -37.11 59.91
CA ILE A 322 -10.06 -35.65 59.72
C ILE A 322 -9.24 -35.11 58.53
N ASP A 323 -8.11 -35.74 58.21
CA ASP A 323 -7.20 -35.27 57.16
C ASP A 323 -7.70 -35.52 55.74
N GLU A 324 -8.44 -36.60 55.50
CA GLU A 324 -9.08 -36.83 54.20
C GLU A 324 -10.26 -35.89 53.95
N LEU A 325 -11.00 -35.56 55.01
CA LEU A 325 -12.08 -34.58 54.97
C LEU A 325 -11.54 -33.19 54.63
N LYS A 326 -10.44 -32.78 55.29
CA LYS A 326 -9.74 -31.51 54.99
C LYS A 326 -9.20 -31.46 53.55
N LYS A 327 -8.68 -32.57 53.01
CA LYS A 327 -8.23 -32.66 51.61
C LYS A 327 -9.40 -32.55 50.61
N LYS A 328 -10.55 -33.15 50.90
CA LYS A 328 -11.77 -33.04 50.07
C LYS A 328 -12.34 -31.61 50.08
N ILE A 329 -12.39 -30.96 51.23
CA ILE A 329 -12.85 -29.56 51.36
C ILE A 329 -11.92 -28.60 50.61
N ARG A 330 -10.58 -28.77 50.73
CA ARG A 330 -9.60 -27.97 49.97
C ARG A 330 -9.71 -28.17 48.46
N LYS A 331 -9.99 -29.39 47.98
CA LYS A 331 -10.24 -29.66 46.55
C LYS A 331 -11.55 -29.02 46.06
N GLY A 332 -12.59 -29.00 46.90
CA GLY A 332 -13.85 -28.32 46.60
C GLY A 332 -13.70 -26.82 46.46
N MET A 333 -13.01 -26.16 47.41
CA MET A 333 -12.75 -24.72 47.37
C MET A 333 -11.87 -24.30 46.17
N LYS A 334 -10.87 -25.10 45.80
CA LYS A 334 -10.07 -24.85 44.58
C LYS A 334 -10.88 -24.92 43.29
N LYS A 335 -11.90 -25.79 43.22
CA LYS A 335 -12.80 -25.87 42.04
C LYS A 335 -13.76 -24.68 41.95
N HIS A 336 -14.13 -24.09 43.07
CA HIS A 336 -15.03 -22.93 43.09
C HIS A 336 -14.33 -21.64 42.65
N ASN A 337 -13.08 -21.42 43.08
CA ASN A 337 -12.30 -20.24 42.70
C ASN A 337 -11.76 -20.27 41.25
N ALA A 338 -11.83 -21.41 40.56
CA ALA A 338 -11.41 -21.54 39.16
C ALA A 338 -12.56 -21.30 38.15
N LYS A 339 -13.78 -21.04 38.62
CA LYS A 339 -14.99 -20.83 37.80
C LYS A 339 -15.57 -19.43 37.86
N THR A 340 -15.01 -18.55 38.68
CA THR A 340 -15.11 -17.08 38.62
C THR A 340 -13.86 -16.54 37.98
#